data_AF-A0A952U3N7-F1
#
_entry.id   AF-A0A952U3N7-F1
#
_cell.length_a   1.000
_cell.length_b   1.000
_cell.length_c   1.000
_cell.angle_alpha   90.00
_cell.angle_beta   90.00
_cell.angle_gamma   90.00
#
_symmetry.space_group_name_H-M   'P 1'
#
loop_
_entity.id
_entity.type
_entity.pdbx_description
1 polymer ?
#
loop_
_entity_poly.entity_id
_entity_poly.type
_entity_poly.pdbx_seq_one_letter_code
_entity_poly.pdbx_strand_id
1 'polypeptide(L)'
;MQLLSKKNRTRGSISLGAVLAFVLLLIGIAFFGLTMYMGGQNETKNATDAGMLNVGKRVADDVSVPLMPSPNELIFADVANDTTHGEDYLASLTLGLSDLKEINLHRINRIWAKALQIGINAEAAEREGAGGQGKANAQKAFEGAQSISNRLANKLQQKENLYNFFDELAGKNSVRMLGTDIRTKALRGNNWQTSYMQRGRESNVTVAPPQYSLPPNFQMPDLVMKSSRKNVPSSGKDLYFLSGYTPIQLGDRNFWQVPFVYDETPRMVSGTEFGDNLLKAKPLQGWDKPIPNAFSGEGIAESKGGKAGQKATSWVLTNPGQTFRMSLPHSFVRIKLDEMYVHWYFFPFGPTKKVEFGDPEKYGYKLETMGAKRMPFGGAFCSYVSSGEVEVGGDVIARTLDQIIFGLPDEGKEKIEAYLCNRANEMVGKVGKVVTVDELHDSLNSPLTILYLLADQREFYMFSSDGEHIEVLPKYLALVKAPWLLLKQNEEPDGTEMKLVDDADCPAALYNSASGQPLPKCLMVPGLPIGWGLWDKDVYWTPGSGYNSCLGDLRVKRWTEIYSLGIAVPSLL
;
A
#
# COMPACT_ATOMS: atom_id res chain seq x y z
N MET A 1 62.88 28.04 101.81
CA MET A 1 61.46 27.66 101.70
C MET A 1 60.91 28.31 100.44
N GLN A 2 60.20 27.52 99.63
CA GLN A 2 59.95 27.70 98.19
C GLN A 2 59.09 28.93 97.83
N LEU A 3 59.46 29.63 96.76
CA LEU A 3 58.55 30.47 95.97
C LEU A 3 58.18 29.71 94.69
N LEU A 4 56.92 29.28 94.65
CA LEU A 4 56.30 28.49 93.58
C LEU A 4 56.10 29.30 92.31
N SER A 5 56.60 28.74 91.21
CA SER A 5 56.31 29.13 89.82
C SER A 5 54.82 29.00 89.50
N LYS A 6 54.18 30.12 89.15
CA LYS A 6 52.80 30.17 88.66
C LYS A 6 52.80 29.84 87.16
N LYS A 7 52.53 28.58 86.82
CA LYS A 7 52.48 28.06 85.45
C LYS A 7 51.14 28.45 84.79
N ASN A 8 51.21 29.24 83.71
CA ASN A 8 50.05 29.67 82.90
C ASN A 8 49.29 28.47 82.30
N ARG A 9 48.05 28.27 82.73
CA ARG A 9 47.15 27.17 82.34
C ARG A 9 45.91 27.73 81.62
N THR A 10 46.10 28.38 80.47
CA THR A 10 44.97 28.90 79.64
C THR A 10 45.20 28.82 78.12
N ARG A 11 46.24 28.12 77.65
CA ARG A 11 46.53 28.01 76.20
C ARG A 11 46.01 26.74 75.51
N GLY A 12 45.56 25.73 76.27
CA GLY A 12 45.15 24.43 75.71
C GLY A 12 43.68 24.33 75.26
N SER A 13 42.77 25.12 75.82
CA SER A 13 41.34 25.09 75.44
C SER A 13 41.06 25.85 74.14
N ILE A 14 41.78 26.95 73.90
CA ILE A 14 41.66 27.77 72.67
C ILE A 14 42.23 27.00 71.47
N SER A 15 43.34 26.27 71.64
CA SER A 15 43.91 25.45 70.57
C SER A 15 43.02 24.25 70.22
N LEU A 16 42.39 23.61 71.21
CA LEU A 16 41.48 22.49 70.96
C LEU A 16 40.21 22.95 70.23
N GLY A 17 39.63 24.10 70.64
CA GLY A 17 38.47 24.69 69.97
C GLY A 17 38.75 25.14 68.54
N ALA A 18 39.94 25.72 68.29
CA ALA A 18 40.37 26.10 66.94
C ALA A 18 40.60 24.89 66.03
N VAL A 19 41.21 23.81 66.54
CA VAL A 19 41.37 22.55 65.78
C VAL A 19 40.02 21.93 65.47
N LEU A 20 39.09 21.90 66.42
CA LEU A 20 37.75 21.34 66.21
C LEU A 20 36.94 22.15 65.18
N ALA A 21 37.03 23.48 65.24
CA ALA A 21 36.42 24.36 64.24
C ALA A 21 37.04 24.18 62.84
N PHE A 22 38.36 23.98 62.76
CA PHE A 22 39.04 23.68 61.50
C PHE A 22 38.65 22.32 60.93
N VAL A 23 38.53 21.29 61.77
CA VAL A 23 38.04 19.96 61.37
C VAL A 23 36.60 20.03 60.88
N LEU A 24 35.71 20.77 61.58
CA LEU A 24 34.33 20.99 61.12
C LEU A 24 34.27 21.75 59.79
N LEU A 25 35.14 22.74 59.58
CA LEU A 25 35.28 23.45 58.30
C LEU A 25 35.72 22.50 57.18
N LEU A 26 36.71 21.64 57.44
CA LEU A 26 37.16 20.64 56.47
C LEU A 26 36.05 19.63 56.12
N ILE A 27 35.32 19.15 57.12
CA ILE A 27 34.16 18.26 56.90
C ILE A 27 33.08 18.98 56.09
N GLY A 28 32.78 20.25 56.40
CA GLY A 28 31.84 21.07 55.64
C GLY A 28 32.24 21.25 54.17
N ILE A 29 33.53 21.54 53.92
CA ILE A 29 34.08 21.64 52.56
C ILE A 29 34.00 20.29 51.83
N ALA A 30 34.29 19.19 52.52
CA ALA A 30 34.20 17.84 51.95
C ALA A 30 32.75 17.47 51.58
N PHE A 31 31.78 17.72 52.46
CA PHE A 31 30.36 17.50 52.17
C PHE A 31 29.87 18.39 51.03
N PHE A 32 30.25 19.67 51.02
CA PHE A 32 29.94 20.58 49.92
C PHE A 32 30.49 20.05 48.59
N GLY A 33 31.76 19.61 48.56
CA GLY A 33 32.36 18.98 47.39
C GLY A 33 31.63 17.72 46.93
N LEU A 34 31.18 16.88 47.86
CA LEU A 34 30.41 15.67 47.56
C LEU A 34 29.03 16.00 46.97
N THR A 35 28.31 16.98 47.55
CA THR A 35 27.01 17.42 47.02
C THR A 35 27.12 18.05 45.62
N MET A 36 28.18 18.82 45.37
CA MET A 36 28.48 19.37 44.04
C MET A 36 28.79 18.26 43.02
N TYR A 37 29.56 17.24 43.43
CA TYR A 37 29.89 16.09 42.59
C TYR A 37 28.66 15.26 42.23
N MET A 38 27.83 14.88 43.22
CA MET A 38 26.59 14.12 42.99
C MET A 38 25.55 14.94 42.22
N GLY A 39 25.42 16.23 42.52
CA GLY A 39 24.56 17.14 41.78
C GLY A 39 24.99 17.25 40.31
N GLY A 40 26.29 17.37 40.06
CA GLY A 40 26.86 17.39 38.71
C GLY A 40 26.64 16.10 37.93
N GLN A 41 26.64 14.94 38.59
CA GLN A 41 26.26 13.66 37.97
C GLN A 41 24.80 13.64 37.52
N ASN A 42 23.88 14.08 38.38
CA ASN A 42 22.45 14.14 38.06
C ASN A 42 22.17 15.13 36.92
N GLU A 43 22.80 16.31 36.95
CA GLU A 43 22.66 17.31 35.88
C GLU A 43 23.24 16.78 34.55
N THR A 44 24.39 16.10 34.58
CA THR A 44 24.98 15.48 33.39
C THR A 44 24.08 14.39 32.83
N LYS A 45 23.50 13.54 33.70
CA LYS A 45 22.56 12.48 33.29
C LYS A 45 21.31 13.06 32.64
N ASN A 46 20.70 14.08 33.24
CA ASN A 46 19.53 14.76 32.68
C ASN A 46 19.83 15.40 31.32
N ALA A 47 21.00 16.02 31.18
CA ALA A 47 21.45 16.58 29.91
C ALA A 47 21.65 15.50 28.84
N THR A 48 22.26 14.36 29.19
CA THR A 48 22.40 13.20 28.29
C THR A 48 21.05 12.60 27.91
N ASP A 49 20.10 12.49 28.85
CA ASP A 49 18.74 12.00 28.58
C ASP A 49 18.02 12.90 27.57
N ALA A 50 18.09 14.21 27.77
CA ALA A 50 17.53 15.17 26.83
C ALA A 50 18.20 15.08 25.45
N GLY A 51 19.53 15.01 25.40
CA GLY A 51 20.27 14.81 24.15
C GLY A 51 19.85 13.55 23.41
N MET A 52 19.76 12.41 24.09
CA MET A 52 19.31 11.16 23.49
C MET A 52 17.85 11.18 23.09
N LEU A 53 16.96 11.84 23.84
CA LEU A 53 15.58 12.02 23.41
C LEU A 53 15.51 12.87 22.13
N ASN A 54 16.38 13.87 21.96
CA ASN A 54 16.48 14.61 20.71
C ASN A 54 16.97 13.73 19.56
N VAL A 55 17.99 12.90 19.79
CA VAL A 55 18.42 11.88 18.80
C VAL A 55 17.22 11.02 18.37
N GLY A 56 16.48 10.45 19.32
CA GLY A 56 15.32 9.61 19.00
C GLY A 56 14.18 10.33 18.27
N LYS A 57 14.09 11.66 18.35
CA LYS A 57 13.14 12.45 17.54
C LYS A 57 13.71 12.73 16.15
N ARG A 58 14.90 13.31 16.09
CA ARG A 58 15.53 13.79 14.84
C ARG A 58 15.85 12.64 13.89
N VAL A 59 16.26 11.48 14.41
CA VAL A 59 16.58 10.30 13.58
C VAL A 59 15.35 9.77 12.83
N ALA A 60 14.14 10.02 13.33
CA ALA A 60 12.93 9.61 12.63
C ALA A 60 12.79 10.32 11.26
N ASP A 61 13.16 11.61 11.24
CA ASP A 61 12.94 12.52 10.11
C ASP A 61 14.20 12.81 9.29
N ASP A 62 15.29 13.18 9.98
CA ASP A 62 16.49 13.80 9.41
C ASP A 62 17.53 12.77 8.91
N VAL A 63 17.45 11.51 9.34
CA VAL A 63 18.29 10.43 8.81
C VAL A 63 17.54 9.69 7.73
N SER A 64 17.91 9.98 6.49
CA SER A 64 17.14 9.58 5.32
C SER A 64 18.04 9.11 4.17
N VAL A 65 17.49 8.36 3.22
CA VAL A 65 18.19 7.94 2.00
C VAL A 65 17.36 8.28 0.76
N PRO A 66 17.97 8.81 -0.31
CA PRO A 66 17.24 9.07 -1.54
C PRO A 66 16.88 7.74 -2.24
N LEU A 67 15.77 7.76 -2.99
CA LEU A 67 15.50 6.75 -3.99
C LEU A 67 16.51 6.86 -5.13
N MET A 68 17.05 5.73 -5.58
CA MET A 68 17.92 5.70 -6.75
C MET A 68 17.09 5.73 -8.04
N PRO A 69 17.61 6.29 -9.15
CA PRO A 69 16.94 6.31 -10.44
C PRO A 69 17.01 4.92 -11.13
N SER A 70 16.62 3.86 -10.43
CA SER A 70 16.48 2.51 -10.96
C SER A 70 15.00 2.13 -11.00
N PRO A 71 14.55 1.35 -12.00
CA PRO A 71 13.16 0.89 -12.05
C PRO A 71 12.70 0.21 -10.76
N ASN A 72 13.56 -0.59 -10.14
CA ASN A 72 13.27 -1.32 -8.91
C ASN A 72 13.01 -0.41 -7.70
N GLU A 73 13.51 0.83 -7.69
CA GLU A 73 13.31 1.77 -6.59
C GLU A 73 12.29 2.88 -6.92
N LEU A 74 12.19 3.29 -8.18
CA LEU A 74 11.25 4.32 -8.62
C LEU A 74 9.78 3.91 -8.45
N ILE A 75 9.49 2.60 -8.39
CA ILE A 75 8.16 2.11 -8.03
C ILE A 75 7.70 2.55 -6.64
N PHE A 76 8.60 3.02 -5.77
CA PHE A 76 8.28 3.45 -4.41
C PHE A 76 8.15 4.98 -4.26
N ALA A 77 8.29 5.75 -5.34
CA ALA A 77 8.26 7.22 -5.29
C ALA A 77 6.91 7.81 -4.82
N ASP A 78 5.84 7.04 -4.93
CA ASP A 78 4.48 7.34 -4.47
C ASP A 78 4.29 7.09 -2.95
N VAL A 79 5.04 6.17 -2.37
CA VAL A 79 5.04 5.90 -0.92
C VAL A 79 6.17 6.62 -0.17
N ALA A 80 7.02 7.34 -0.91
CA ALA A 80 8.09 8.17 -0.40
C ALA A 80 7.65 9.60 -0.01
N ASN A 81 6.41 10.00 -0.34
CA ASN A 81 5.83 11.30 0.03
C ASN A 81 4.45 11.14 0.68
N ASP A 82 4.03 12.18 1.38
CA ASP A 82 2.72 12.28 2.04
C ASP A 82 1.74 13.14 1.22
N THR A 83 2.20 13.81 0.15
CA THR A 83 1.32 14.46 -0.82
C THR A 83 0.62 13.41 -1.70
N THR A 84 -0.70 13.37 -1.60
CA THR A 84 -1.57 12.56 -2.46
C THR A 84 -1.83 13.23 -3.82
N HIS A 85 -1.34 14.47 -4.02
CA HIS A 85 -1.58 15.25 -5.23
C HIS A 85 -0.48 14.96 -6.26
N GLY A 86 -0.89 14.49 -7.45
CA GLY A 86 0.01 14.00 -8.51
C GLY A 86 1.04 14.98 -9.07
N GLU A 87 0.97 16.26 -8.70
CA GLU A 87 1.92 17.32 -9.09
C GLU A 87 3.35 17.00 -8.63
N ASP A 88 3.51 16.40 -7.44
CA ASP A 88 4.81 15.99 -6.90
C ASP A 88 5.41 14.75 -7.58
N TYR A 89 4.58 13.92 -8.24
CA TYR A 89 5.06 12.74 -8.95
C TYR A 89 5.70 13.11 -10.29
N LEU A 90 5.07 14.04 -11.03
CA LEU A 90 5.65 14.62 -12.25
C LEU A 90 6.97 15.33 -11.94
N ALA A 91 7.01 16.20 -10.92
CA ALA A 91 8.23 16.90 -10.50
C ALA A 91 9.38 15.92 -10.15
N SER A 92 9.08 14.81 -9.49
CA SER A 92 10.09 13.79 -9.15
C SER A 92 10.62 12.99 -10.36
N LEU A 93 9.92 13.02 -11.49
CA LEU A 93 10.27 12.28 -12.72
C LEU A 93 10.78 13.17 -13.86
N THR A 94 10.43 14.47 -13.89
CA THR A 94 10.69 15.37 -15.03
C THR A 94 11.82 16.38 -14.80
N LEU A 95 12.94 15.98 -14.18
CA LEU A 95 14.21 16.73 -14.02
C LEU A 95 14.36 17.45 -12.67
N GLY A 96 14.99 16.72 -11.73
CA GLY A 96 15.55 17.25 -10.49
C GLY A 96 16.16 16.13 -9.64
N LEU A 97 17.35 15.64 -9.99
CA LEU A 97 18.10 14.68 -9.17
C LEU A 97 18.42 15.20 -7.74
N SER A 98 18.14 16.48 -7.46
CA SER A 98 18.30 17.14 -6.17
C SER A 98 17.09 17.05 -5.23
N ASP A 99 15.90 16.69 -5.72
CA ASP A 99 14.65 16.58 -4.95
C ASP A 99 14.16 15.13 -4.84
N LEU A 100 15.08 14.17 -4.95
CA LEU A 100 14.76 12.75 -4.82
C LEU A 100 14.22 12.48 -3.41
N LYS A 101 12.93 12.15 -3.35
CA LYS A 101 12.18 11.87 -2.12
C LYS A 101 12.97 10.96 -1.20
N GLU A 102 13.15 11.41 0.03
CA GLU A 102 14.00 10.71 0.99
C GLU A 102 13.19 9.74 1.87
N ILE A 103 13.71 8.52 1.99
CA ILE A 103 13.16 7.47 2.84
C ILE A 103 13.85 7.52 4.20
N ASN A 104 13.07 7.72 5.24
CA ASN A 104 13.49 7.74 6.65
C ASN A 104 12.68 6.71 7.46
N LEU A 105 12.78 6.73 8.78
CA LEU A 105 12.05 5.79 9.64
C LEU A 105 10.52 5.97 9.57
N HIS A 106 10.01 7.17 9.29
CA HIS A 106 8.56 7.36 9.07
C HIS A 106 8.05 6.46 7.93
N ARG A 107 8.80 6.41 6.81
CA ARG A 107 8.29 5.89 5.54
C ARG A 107 8.74 4.48 5.20
N ILE A 108 9.78 3.96 5.84
CA ILE A 108 10.37 2.68 5.43
C ILE A 108 9.42 1.49 5.49
N ASN A 109 8.49 1.49 6.44
CA ASN A 109 7.47 0.44 6.51
C ASN A 109 6.49 0.50 5.34
N ARG A 110 6.22 1.70 4.77
CA ARG A 110 5.41 1.82 3.55
C ARG A 110 6.10 1.17 2.35
N ILE A 111 7.43 1.27 2.26
CA ILE A 111 8.23 0.61 1.22
C ILE A 111 8.08 -0.91 1.31
N TRP A 112 8.31 -1.46 2.50
CA TRP A 112 8.16 -2.89 2.73
C TRP A 112 6.72 -3.37 2.54
N ALA A 113 5.74 -2.58 2.97
CA ALA A 113 4.32 -2.92 2.81
C ALA A 113 3.87 -2.87 1.34
N LYS A 114 4.33 -1.89 0.55
CA LYS A 114 4.08 -1.83 -0.90
C LYS A 114 4.72 -3.03 -1.61
N ALA A 115 5.97 -3.37 -1.29
CA ALA A 115 6.63 -4.54 -1.86
C ALA A 115 5.89 -5.84 -1.49
N LEU A 116 5.40 -5.94 -0.26
CA LEU A 116 4.59 -7.06 0.21
C LEU A 116 3.26 -7.16 -0.56
N GLN A 117 2.53 -6.05 -0.76
CA GLN A 117 1.29 -6.05 -1.53
C GLN A 117 1.52 -6.48 -2.98
N ILE A 118 2.58 -5.99 -3.63
CA ILE A 118 2.97 -6.42 -4.98
C ILE A 118 3.24 -7.93 -5.01
N GLY A 119 3.94 -8.44 -3.99
CA GLY A 119 4.17 -9.87 -3.80
C GLY A 119 2.86 -10.64 -3.66
N ILE A 120 1.94 -10.20 -2.81
CA ILE A 120 0.65 -10.84 -2.55
C ILE A 120 -0.14 -10.95 -3.85
N ASN A 121 -0.16 -9.88 -4.64
CA ASN A 121 -0.86 -9.83 -5.92
C ASN A 121 -0.27 -10.81 -6.94
N ALA A 122 1.06 -10.89 -7.02
CA ALA A 122 1.74 -11.83 -7.89
C ALA A 122 1.51 -13.30 -7.49
N GLU A 123 1.57 -13.61 -6.20
CA GLU A 123 1.32 -14.97 -5.70
C GLU A 123 -0.15 -15.38 -5.85
N ALA A 124 -1.09 -14.45 -5.67
CA ALA A 124 -2.51 -14.70 -5.90
C ALA A 124 -2.79 -15.00 -7.37
N ALA A 125 -2.27 -14.17 -8.29
CA ALA A 125 -2.41 -14.40 -9.73
C ALA A 125 -1.79 -15.75 -10.15
N GLU A 126 -0.64 -16.12 -9.58
CA GLU A 126 -0.03 -17.44 -9.83
C GLU A 126 -0.93 -18.59 -9.38
N ARG A 127 -1.54 -18.52 -8.19
CA ARG A 127 -2.43 -19.57 -7.67
C ARG A 127 -3.66 -19.78 -8.55
N GLU A 128 -4.06 -18.75 -9.28
CA GLU A 128 -5.17 -18.77 -10.23
C GLU A 128 -4.74 -19.20 -11.65
N GLY A 129 -3.45 -19.51 -11.86
CA GLY A 129 -2.91 -19.88 -13.17
C GLY A 129 -2.67 -18.71 -14.12
N ALA A 130 -2.71 -17.47 -13.61
CA ALA A 130 -2.65 -16.22 -14.36
C ALA A 130 -1.43 -15.35 -13.99
N GLY A 131 -0.36 -15.94 -13.44
CA GLY A 131 0.75 -15.23 -12.82
C GLY A 131 1.69 -14.43 -13.75
N GLY A 132 1.80 -14.81 -15.03
CA GLY A 132 2.60 -14.10 -16.04
C GLY A 132 4.02 -13.72 -15.58
N GLN A 133 4.39 -12.45 -15.77
CA GLN A 133 5.63 -11.82 -15.28
C GLN A 133 5.53 -11.29 -13.83
N GLY A 134 4.38 -11.47 -13.16
CA GLY A 134 4.12 -10.95 -11.82
C GLY A 134 5.16 -11.38 -10.79
N LYS A 135 5.60 -12.64 -10.80
CA LYS A 135 6.65 -13.14 -9.88
C LYS A 135 7.99 -12.42 -10.07
N ALA A 136 8.43 -12.23 -11.32
CA ALA A 136 9.68 -11.56 -11.62
C ALA A 136 9.64 -10.09 -11.21
N ASN A 137 8.51 -9.41 -11.41
CA ASN A 137 8.32 -8.04 -10.98
C ASN A 137 8.22 -7.91 -9.46
N ALA A 138 7.58 -8.85 -8.79
CA ALA A 138 7.54 -8.88 -7.33
C ALA A 138 8.93 -9.15 -6.72
N GLN A 139 9.79 -9.91 -7.40
CA GLN A 139 11.20 -10.05 -7.00
C GLN A 139 11.97 -8.72 -7.13
N LYS A 140 11.79 -7.99 -8.24
CA LYS A 140 12.38 -6.65 -8.41
C LYS A 140 11.93 -5.67 -7.33
N ALA A 141 10.65 -5.69 -6.97
CA ALA A 141 10.12 -4.86 -5.88
C ALA A 141 10.77 -5.21 -4.53
N PHE A 142 10.90 -6.51 -4.23
CA PHE A 142 11.58 -6.99 -3.03
C PHE A 142 13.03 -6.50 -2.96
N GLU A 143 13.79 -6.66 -4.06
CA GLU A 143 15.18 -6.20 -4.16
C GLU A 143 15.32 -4.69 -3.99
N GLY A 144 14.39 -3.92 -4.57
CA GLY A 144 14.32 -2.46 -4.40
C GLY A 144 14.09 -2.05 -2.94
N ALA A 145 13.12 -2.68 -2.28
CA ALA A 145 12.84 -2.45 -0.86
C ALA A 145 14.05 -2.81 0.02
N GLN A 146 14.69 -3.95 -0.26
CA GLN A 146 15.88 -4.39 0.45
C GLN A 146 17.06 -3.43 0.24
N SER A 147 17.28 -2.95 -0.98
CA SER A 147 18.31 -1.95 -1.32
C SER A 147 18.14 -0.67 -0.49
N ILE A 148 16.93 -0.10 -0.50
CA ILE A 148 16.59 1.11 0.28
C ILE A 148 16.78 0.85 1.78
N SER A 149 16.23 -0.26 2.29
CA SER A 149 16.35 -0.68 3.69
C SER A 149 17.81 -0.81 4.14
N ASN A 150 18.66 -1.42 3.31
CA ASN A 150 20.08 -1.61 3.61
C ASN A 150 20.82 -0.29 3.69
N ARG A 151 20.53 0.66 2.78
CA ARG A 151 21.15 2.00 2.82
C ARG A 151 20.71 2.78 4.05
N LEU A 152 19.43 2.74 4.38
CA LEU A 152 18.89 3.42 5.57
C LEU A 152 19.49 2.83 6.85
N ALA A 153 19.55 1.50 6.96
CA ALA A 153 20.19 0.81 8.09
C ALA A 153 21.67 1.24 8.26
N ASN A 154 22.44 1.32 7.16
CA ASN A 154 23.82 1.79 7.22
C ASN A 154 23.91 3.24 7.75
N LYS A 155 23.05 4.15 7.27
CA LYS A 155 23.03 5.56 7.73
C LYS A 155 22.63 5.70 9.20
N LEU A 156 21.68 4.88 9.67
CA LEU A 156 21.24 4.88 11.07
C LEU A 156 22.29 4.32 12.03
N GLN A 157 23.18 3.46 11.54
CA GLN A 157 24.29 2.89 12.33
C GLN A 157 25.53 3.80 12.35
N GLN A 158 25.59 4.85 11.52
CA GLN A 158 26.67 5.85 11.52
C GLN A 158 26.51 6.80 12.71
N LYS A 159 27.40 6.67 13.68
CA LYS A 159 27.37 7.39 14.96
C LYS A 159 27.56 8.90 14.77
N GLU A 160 28.31 9.25 13.73
CA GLU A 160 28.63 10.63 13.34
C GLU A 160 27.37 11.44 13.04
N ASN A 161 26.33 10.80 12.47
CA ASN A 161 25.05 11.43 12.19
C ASN A 161 24.29 11.79 13.47
N LEU A 162 24.55 11.07 14.58
CA LEU A 162 23.79 11.18 15.82
C LEU A 162 24.36 12.24 16.78
N TYR A 163 25.67 12.52 16.71
CA TYR A 163 26.34 13.44 17.63
C TYR A 163 25.77 14.86 17.57
N ASN A 164 25.50 15.36 16.37
CA ASN A 164 24.97 16.72 16.19
C ASN A 164 23.56 16.85 16.81
N PHE A 165 22.68 15.86 16.57
CA PHE A 165 21.36 15.85 17.19
C PHE A 165 21.44 15.78 18.72
N PHE A 166 22.41 15.04 19.27
CA PHE A 166 22.62 15.01 20.71
C PHE A 166 23.07 16.37 21.25
N ASP A 167 24.09 16.96 20.65
CA ASP A 167 24.70 18.22 21.09
C ASP A 167 23.72 19.41 21.04
N GLU A 168 22.79 19.42 20.08
CA GLU A 168 21.75 20.45 19.93
C GLU A 168 20.91 20.68 21.19
N LEU A 169 20.66 19.61 21.98
CA LEU A 169 19.84 19.70 23.20
C LEU A 169 20.63 19.41 24.47
N ALA A 170 21.59 18.48 24.45
CA ALA A 170 22.43 18.19 25.62
C ALA A 170 23.21 19.42 26.08
N GLY A 171 23.76 20.20 25.15
CA GLY A 171 24.57 21.38 25.46
C GLY A 171 23.75 22.59 25.96
N LYS A 172 22.42 22.57 25.81
CA LYS A 172 21.52 23.62 26.33
C LYS A 172 21.15 23.41 27.79
N ASN A 173 21.29 22.19 28.31
CA ASN A 173 21.00 21.89 29.70
C ASN A 173 22.14 22.34 30.60
N SER A 174 21.80 22.98 31.72
CA SER A 174 22.77 23.51 32.67
C SER A 174 23.37 22.38 33.52
N VAL A 175 24.70 22.32 33.57
CA VAL A 175 25.48 21.48 34.50
C VAL A 175 26.26 22.35 35.50
N ARG A 176 25.55 23.31 36.10
CA ARG A 176 26.09 24.34 37.01
C ARG A 176 26.85 23.78 38.21
N MET A 177 26.50 22.58 38.67
CA MET A 177 27.15 21.94 39.82
C MET A 177 28.58 21.51 39.51
N LEU A 178 28.95 21.44 38.22
CA LEU A 178 30.34 21.25 37.77
C LEU A 178 31.04 22.59 37.49
N GLY A 179 30.28 23.65 37.18
CA GLY A 179 30.79 24.99 36.86
C GLY A 179 29.83 25.78 35.95
N THR A 180 29.97 27.11 35.93
CA THR A 180 29.02 28.03 35.25
C THR A 180 29.03 27.99 33.72
N ASP A 181 30.12 27.51 33.10
CA ASP A 181 30.27 27.45 31.63
C ASP A 181 30.41 26.04 31.08
N ILE A 182 30.18 25.02 31.90
CA ILE A 182 30.31 23.63 31.47
C ILE A 182 29.03 23.23 30.75
N ARG A 183 29.19 22.49 29.66
CA ARG A 183 28.11 21.91 28.87
C ARG A 183 28.36 20.44 28.65
N THR A 184 27.28 19.67 28.60
CA THR A 184 27.34 18.26 28.18
C THR A 184 27.47 18.22 26.66
N LYS A 185 28.42 17.43 26.16
CA LYS A 185 28.63 17.16 24.73
C LYS A 185 28.69 15.65 24.50
N ALA A 186 28.46 15.22 23.27
CA ALA A 186 28.60 13.82 22.88
C ALA A 186 30.03 13.34 23.11
N LEU A 187 30.19 12.29 23.91
CA LEU A 187 31.45 11.56 24.02
C LEU A 187 31.54 10.61 22.83
N ARG A 188 32.34 11.00 21.84
CA ARG A 188 32.56 10.23 20.62
C ARG A 188 33.27 8.92 20.95
N GLY A 189 32.76 7.80 20.45
CA GLY A 189 33.36 6.49 20.70
C GLY A 189 32.42 5.30 20.52
N ASN A 190 32.80 4.16 21.11
CA ASN A 190 32.13 2.88 20.88
C ASN A 190 30.81 2.67 21.64
N ASN A 191 30.51 3.55 22.61
CA ASN A 191 29.31 3.47 23.43
C ASN A 191 28.03 3.93 22.71
N TRP A 192 28.16 4.42 21.48
CA TRP A 192 27.04 4.66 20.59
C TRP A 192 26.73 3.37 19.83
N GLN A 193 25.58 2.79 20.14
CA GLN A 193 25.08 1.53 19.60
C GLN A 193 23.61 1.68 19.22
N THR A 194 23.15 0.76 18.39
CA THR A 194 21.76 0.64 17.97
C THR A 194 21.14 -0.66 18.47
N SER A 195 19.84 -0.66 18.74
CA SER A 195 19.09 -1.83 19.21
C SER A 195 17.77 -1.98 18.45
N TYR A 196 17.17 -3.17 18.58
CA TYR A 196 16.05 -3.67 17.79
C TYR A 196 14.94 -4.09 18.75
N MET A 197 14.31 -3.10 19.36
CA MET A 197 13.39 -3.28 20.47
C MET A 197 11.97 -3.55 19.99
N GLN A 198 11.09 -3.98 20.89
CA GLN A 198 9.66 -4.20 20.61
C GLN A 198 9.40 -5.26 19.52
N ARG A 199 10.21 -6.32 19.48
CA ARG A 199 10.04 -7.42 18.52
C ARG A 199 8.68 -8.10 18.65
N GLY A 200 8.01 -8.32 17.53
CA GLY A 200 6.65 -8.88 17.49
C GLY A 200 5.55 -7.91 17.94
N ARG A 201 5.87 -6.62 18.15
CA ARG A 201 4.85 -5.57 18.32
C ARG A 201 4.49 -4.98 16.95
N GLU A 202 3.43 -4.18 16.92
CA GLU A 202 2.92 -3.60 15.69
C GLU A 202 3.93 -2.64 15.03
N SER A 203 3.90 -2.61 13.69
CA SER A 203 4.45 -1.55 12.85
C SER A 203 3.49 -0.36 12.77
N ASN A 204 3.88 0.69 12.06
CA ASN A 204 3.00 1.81 11.73
C ASN A 204 2.18 1.63 10.44
N VAL A 205 2.11 0.42 9.89
CA VAL A 205 1.30 0.13 8.70
C VAL A 205 0.08 -0.68 9.08
N THR A 206 -1.10 -0.13 8.78
CA THR A 206 -2.40 -0.77 8.96
C THR A 206 -2.87 -1.47 7.71
N VAL A 207 -3.69 -2.50 7.88
CA VAL A 207 -4.43 -3.16 6.81
C VAL A 207 -5.93 -3.07 7.07
N ALA A 208 -6.74 -3.09 6.03
CA ALA A 208 -8.18 -2.82 6.11
C ALA A 208 -9.03 -4.10 6.22
N PRO A 209 -9.86 -4.29 7.28
CA PRO A 209 -10.86 -5.37 7.36
C PRO A 209 -11.98 -5.20 6.30
N PRO A 210 -12.77 -6.25 5.95
CA PRO A 210 -12.95 -7.53 6.65
C PRO A 210 -12.10 -8.71 6.12
N GLN A 211 -11.32 -8.53 5.05
CA GLN A 211 -10.41 -9.55 4.50
C GLN A 211 -9.05 -8.95 4.09
N TYR A 212 -8.53 -8.00 4.89
CA TYR A 212 -7.24 -7.33 4.70
C TYR A 212 -6.98 -6.72 3.31
N SER A 213 -8.02 -6.55 2.48
CA SER A 213 -7.88 -6.21 1.05
C SER A 213 -6.92 -7.18 0.34
N LEU A 214 -6.98 -8.46 0.67
CA LEU A 214 -6.25 -9.51 -0.04
C LEU A 214 -7.03 -9.94 -1.28
N PRO A 215 -6.34 -10.31 -2.38
CA PRO A 215 -6.98 -10.83 -3.57
C PRO A 215 -7.94 -11.98 -3.26
N PRO A 216 -8.98 -12.21 -4.08
CA PRO A 216 -9.89 -13.34 -3.92
C PRO A 216 -9.13 -14.66 -3.72
N ASN A 217 -9.61 -15.51 -2.82
CA ASN A 217 -9.00 -16.81 -2.47
C ASN A 217 -7.57 -16.76 -1.92
N PHE A 218 -7.01 -15.59 -1.65
CA PHE A 218 -5.72 -15.44 -1.02
C PHE A 218 -5.87 -15.28 0.50
N GLN A 219 -5.28 -16.21 1.25
CA GLN A 219 -5.22 -16.14 2.71
C GLN A 219 -3.76 -16.08 3.15
N MET A 220 -3.49 -15.19 4.10
CA MET A 220 -2.20 -15.10 4.78
C MET A 220 -2.45 -15.13 6.29
N PRO A 221 -2.34 -16.31 6.93
CA PRO A 221 -2.52 -16.42 8.38
C PRO A 221 -1.44 -15.61 9.10
N ASP A 222 -1.79 -15.06 10.27
CA ASP A 222 -0.85 -14.37 11.17
C ASP A 222 -0.11 -13.15 10.59
N LEU A 223 -0.63 -12.57 9.50
CA LEU A 223 -0.06 -11.37 8.88
C LEU A 223 -0.12 -10.14 9.79
N VAL A 224 -1.14 -10.09 10.66
CA VAL A 224 -1.55 -8.85 11.34
C VAL A 224 -1.74 -9.05 12.82
N MET A 225 -1.68 -7.94 13.55
CA MET A 225 -1.98 -7.89 14.97
C MET A 225 -2.74 -6.61 15.32
N LYS A 226 -3.49 -6.63 16.42
CA LYS A 226 -4.03 -5.41 17.02
C LYS A 226 -2.92 -4.66 17.76
N SER A 227 -3.15 -3.37 18.00
CA SER A 227 -2.23 -2.59 18.81
C SER A 227 -2.01 -3.24 20.18
N SER A 228 -0.75 -3.35 20.57
CA SER A 228 -0.35 -3.93 21.84
C SER A 228 -0.35 -2.91 23.00
N ARG A 229 -0.82 -1.68 22.75
CA ARG A 229 -0.94 -0.62 23.77
C ARG A 229 -2.06 -0.96 24.75
N LYS A 230 -1.80 -0.84 26.06
CA LYS A 230 -2.79 -1.14 27.11
C LYS A 230 -4.07 -0.30 27.00
N ASN A 231 -3.93 0.97 26.63
CA ASN A 231 -5.02 1.93 26.45
C ASN A 231 -5.01 2.45 25.01
N VAL A 232 -5.56 1.67 24.07
CA VAL A 232 -5.66 2.07 22.65
C VAL A 232 -6.72 3.18 22.51
N PRO A 233 -6.39 4.32 21.87
CA PRO A 233 -7.37 5.35 21.52
C PRO A 233 -8.52 4.77 20.68
N SER A 234 -9.72 5.38 20.73
CA SER A 234 -10.88 4.89 19.95
C SER A 234 -10.58 4.77 18.46
N SER A 235 -9.82 5.70 17.90
CA SER A 235 -9.37 5.69 16.49
C SER A 235 -8.49 4.50 16.12
N GLY A 236 -7.90 3.80 17.10
CA GLY A 236 -6.99 2.67 16.88
C GLY A 236 -7.57 1.30 17.22
N LYS A 237 -8.79 1.21 17.78
CA LYS A 237 -9.33 -0.06 18.31
C LYS A 237 -9.62 -1.12 17.24
N ASP A 238 -10.00 -0.66 16.06
CA ASP A 238 -10.38 -1.48 14.91
C ASP A 238 -9.31 -1.48 13.82
N LEU A 239 -8.11 -0.95 14.14
CA LEU A 239 -6.96 -1.01 13.27
C LEU A 239 -6.18 -2.31 13.51
N TYR A 240 -5.75 -2.91 12.40
CA TYR A 240 -4.90 -4.09 12.36
C TYR A 240 -3.60 -3.70 11.69
N PHE A 241 -2.48 -4.07 12.27
CA PHE A 241 -1.15 -3.64 11.87
C PHE A 241 -0.29 -4.83 11.44
N LEU A 242 0.64 -4.61 10.53
CA LEU A 242 1.68 -5.60 10.22
C LEU A 242 2.63 -5.75 11.42
N SER A 243 3.11 -6.97 11.67
CA SER A 243 4.02 -7.29 12.78
C SER A 243 5.46 -6.83 12.52
N GLY A 244 6.04 -6.10 13.49
CA GLY A 244 7.42 -5.61 13.44
C GLY A 244 8.45 -6.63 13.90
N TYR A 245 9.65 -6.59 13.28
CA TYR A 245 10.77 -7.52 13.51
C TYR A 245 10.39 -9.01 13.51
N THR A 246 9.32 -9.35 12.81
CA THR A 246 8.86 -10.72 12.59
C THR A 246 8.80 -10.94 11.09
N PRO A 247 9.40 -12.02 10.56
CA PRO A 247 9.39 -12.26 9.13
C PRO A 247 7.95 -12.52 8.66
N ILE A 248 7.50 -11.76 7.68
CA ILE A 248 6.28 -12.04 6.93
C ILE A 248 6.71 -12.83 5.70
N GLN A 249 6.54 -14.15 5.77
CA GLN A 249 6.99 -15.06 4.71
C GLN A 249 5.95 -15.12 3.58
N LEU A 250 6.38 -14.82 2.36
CA LEU A 250 5.58 -14.91 1.16
C LEU A 250 6.39 -15.60 0.05
N GLY A 251 6.03 -16.85 -0.25
CA GLY A 251 6.86 -17.70 -1.10
C GLY A 251 8.23 -17.95 -0.47
N ASP A 252 9.28 -17.62 -1.21
CA ASP A 252 10.70 -17.70 -0.82
C ASP A 252 11.25 -16.40 -0.21
N ARG A 253 10.41 -15.36 -0.05
CA ARG A 253 10.81 -14.03 0.42
C ARG A 253 10.31 -13.76 1.83
N ASN A 254 11.15 -13.07 2.60
CA ASN A 254 10.82 -12.59 3.95
C ASN A 254 10.69 -11.06 3.93
N PHE A 255 9.47 -10.57 4.10
CA PHE A 255 9.19 -9.15 4.23
C PHE A 255 9.29 -8.75 5.70
N TRP A 256 9.79 -7.55 5.95
CA TRP A 256 10.09 -7.09 7.30
C TRP A 256 9.46 -5.73 7.58
N GLN A 257 9.06 -5.52 8.82
CA GLN A 257 8.58 -4.22 9.29
C GLN A 257 9.37 -3.81 10.53
N VAL A 258 9.51 -2.51 10.74
CA VAL A 258 10.07 -1.93 11.97
C VAL A 258 8.91 -1.66 12.94
N PRO A 259 8.97 -2.11 14.21
CA PRO A 259 7.90 -1.90 15.15
C PRO A 259 7.85 -0.42 15.60
N PHE A 260 6.66 0.14 15.46
CA PHE A 260 6.28 1.50 15.84
C PHE A 260 4.87 1.45 16.41
N VAL A 261 4.79 1.29 17.73
CA VAL A 261 3.51 1.11 18.44
C VAL A 261 2.61 2.32 18.23
N TYR A 262 1.33 2.04 17.97
CA TYR A 262 0.37 3.07 17.60
C TYR A 262 0.27 4.18 18.65
N ASP A 263 0.49 5.42 18.21
CA ASP A 263 0.37 6.63 19.03
C ASP A 263 1.26 6.59 20.30
N GLU A 264 2.37 5.85 20.26
CA GLU A 264 3.47 5.98 21.23
C GLU A 264 4.46 7.04 20.73
N THR A 265 5.00 7.84 21.67
CA THR A 265 6.06 8.82 21.38
C THR A 265 7.45 8.23 21.61
N PRO A 266 8.51 8.85 21.06
CA PRO A 266 9.88 8.54 21.44
C PRO A 266 10.04 8.65 22.96
N ARG A 267 10.77 7.70 23.56
CA ARG A 267 10.93 7.64 25.03
C ARG A 267 12.25 7.02 25.44
N MET A 268 12.65 7.29 26.67
CA MET A 268 13.80 6.65 27.29
C MET A 268 13.48 5.20 27.65
N VAL A 269 14.48 4.33 27.54
CA VAL A 269 14.39 2.91 27.88
C VAL A 269 15.54 2.51 28.80
N SER A 270 15.39 1.37 29.49
CA SER A 270 16.45 0.87 30.37
C SER A 270 17.63 0.32 29.56
N GLY A 271 18.84 0.44 30.10
CA GLY A 271 20.04 -0.14 29.47
C GLY A 271 19.99 -1.66 29.37
N THR A 272 19.33 -2.34 30.32
CA THR A 272 19.10 -3.78 30.28
C THR A 272 18.21 -4.16 29.10
N GLU A 273 17.03 -3.54 28.99
CA GLU A 273 16.09 -3.81 27.89
C GLU A 273 16.72 -3.50 26.52
N PHE A 274 17.50 -2.42 26.43
CA PHE A 274 18.25 -2.08 25.22
C PHE A 274 19.30 -3.14 24.87
N GLY A 275 20.10 -3.57 25.86
CA GLY A 275 21.16 -4.55 25.74
C GLY A 275 20.67 -5.93 25.29
N ASP A 276 19.53 -6.36 25.84
CA ASP A 276 18.89 -7.64 25.53
C ASP A 276 18.37 -7.71 24.08
N ASN A 277 18.19 -6.55 23.43
CA ASN A 277 17.65 -6.43 22.08
C ASN A 277 18.70 -6.08 21.01
N LEU A 278 19.99 -6.02 21.38
CA LEU A 278 21.09 -5.89 20.42
C LEU A 278 21.16 -7.10 19.47
N LEU A 279 21.59 -6.92 18.22
CA LEU A 279 21.73 -8.05 17.28
C LEU A 279 22.65 -9.15 17.79
N LYS A 280 23.73 -8.79 18.47
CA LYS A 280 24.66 -9.78 19.07
C LYS A 280 24.00 -10.63 20.16
N ALA A 281 23.01 -10.09 20.86
CA ALA A 281 22.31 -10.77 21.95
C ALA A 281 21.12 -11.59 21.41
N LYS A 282 20.37 -11.00 20.46
CA LYS A 282 19.20 -11.61 19.83
C LYS A 282 19.21 -11.33 18.31
N PRO A 283 19.76 -12.22 17.49
CA PRO A 283 19.78 -12.05 16.03
C PRO A 283 18.37 -11.99 15.41
N LEU A 284 18.23 -11.28 14.28
CA LEU A 284 17.04 -11.35 13.42
C LEU A 284 17.37 -12.25 12.23
N GLN A 285 17.00 -13.53 12.32
CA GLN A 285 17.31 -14.51 11.27
C GLN A 285 16.61 -14.15 9.96
N GLY A 286 17.35 -14.12 8.85
CA GLY A 286 16.81 -13.79 7.54
C GLY A 286 16.66 -12.29 7.24
N TRP A 287 17.14 -11.40 8.12
CA TRP A 287 17.28 -9.96 7.83
C TRP A 287 18.74 -9.52 8.00
N ASP A 288 19.50 -9.46 6.91
CA ASP A 288 20.95 -9.22 6.95
C ASP A 288 21.34 -7.85 7.53
N LYS A 289 20.58 -6.82 7.19
CA LYS A 289 20.78 -5.44 7.67
C LYS A 289 19.48 -4.87 8.20
N PRO A 290 19.07 -5.27 9.41
CA PRO A 290 17.83 -4.80 9.98
C PRO A 290 17.97 -3.33 10.34
N ILE A 291 16.84 -2.63 10.25
CA ILE A 291 16.74 -1.21 10.56
C ILE A 291 16.55 -1.06 12.07
N PRO A 292 17.44 -0.34 12.76
CA PRO A 292 17.29 -0.12 14.20
C PRO A 292 16.20 0.90 14.50
N ASN A 293 15.47 0.70 15.59
CA ASN A 293 14.50 1.65 16.13
C ASN A 293 14.93 2.27 17.47
N ALA A 294 16.02 1.81 18.07
CA ALA A 294 16.53 2.32 19.33
C ALA A 294 18.00 2.69 19.24
N PHE A 295 18.38 3.75 19.96
CA PHE A 295 19.72 4.34 19.93
C PHE A 295 20.25 4.55 21.34
N SER A 296 21.56 4.43 21.49
CA SER A 296 22.29 4.74 22.72
C SER A 296 23.36 5.77 22.43
N GLY A 297 23.67 6.57 23.44
CA GLY A 297 24.74 7.53 23.36
C GLY A 297 25.29 7.87 24.73
N GLU A 298 26.52 8.36 24.73
CA GLU A 298 27.25 8.76 25.92
C GLU A 298 27.54 10.25 25.84
N GLY A 299 27.23 10.98 26.90
CA GLY A 299 27.56 12.38 27.08
C GLY A 299 28.68 12.55 28.09
N ILE A 300 29.48 13.61 27.92
CA ILE A 300 30.50 14.03 28.87
C ILE A 300 30.34 15.51 29.21
N ALA A 301 30.45 15.84 30.49
CA ALA A 301 30.59 17.20 31.00
C ALA A 301 32.00 17.38 31.58
N GLU A 302 32.86 18.12 30.87
CA GLU A 302 34.25 18.33 31.26
C GLU A 302 34.39 19.51 32.23
N SER A 303 34.95 19.25 33.42
CA SER A 303 35.31 20.30 34.39
C SER A 303 36.47 21.15 33.88
N LYS A 304 36.40 22.48 34.08
CA LYS A 304 37.58 23.36 33.91
C LYS A 304 38.74 22.85 34.80
N GLY A 305 39.97 22.88 34.26
CA GLY A 305 41.20 22.60 35.02
C GLY A 305 41.69 21.14 35.06
N GLY A 306 41.34 20.30 34.08
CA GLY A 306 41.94 18.96 33.93
C GLY A 306 41.43 17.88 34.91
N LYS A 307 40.36 18.16 35.66
CA LYS A 307 39.68 17.16 36.49
C LYS A 307 38.85 16.21 35.62
N ALA A 308 38.72 14.95 36.05
CA ALA A 308 37.90 13.96 35.36
C ALA A 308 36.45 14.47 35.17
N GLY A 309 36.00 14.56 33.92
CA GLY A 309 34.63 14.95 33.58
C GLY A 309 33.61 13.88 34.00
N GLN A 310 32.35 14.30 34.17
CA GLN A 310 31.25 13.36 34.40
C GLN A 310 30.80 12.75 33.09
N LYS A 311 30.53 11.45 33.10
CA LYS A 311 30.01 10.72 31.94
C LYS A 311 28.65 10.13 32.28
N ALA A 312 27.76 10.10 31.31
CA ALA A 312 26.48 9.41 31.43
C ALA A 312 26.10 8.77 30.10
N THR A 313 25.53 7.57 30.15
CA THR A 313 24.98 6.87 28.99
C THR A 313 23.46 6.85 29.10
N SER A 314 22.78 6.96 27.96
CA SER A 314 21.32 6.93 27.91
C SER A 314 20.83 6.25 26.64
N TRP A 315 19.63 5.68 26.71
CA TRP A 315 19.05 4.84 25.66
C TRP A 315 17.66 5.35 25.32
N VAL A 316 17.37 5.49 24.04
CA VAL A 316 16.11 6.00 23.51
C VAL A 316 15.51 5.00 22.53
N LEU A 317 14.19 4.81 22.62
CA LEU A 317 13.39 4.16 21.61
C LEU A 317 12.71 5.23 20.75
N THR A 318 12.87 5.11 19.44
CA THR A 318 12.29 6.01 18.44
C THR A 318 10.92 5.52 18.02
N ASN A 319 9.97 6.44 17.87
CA ASN A 319 8.69 6.20 17.23
C ASN A 319 8.30 7.44 16.41
N PRO A 320 8.16 7.30 15.08
CA PRO A 320 7.64 8.34 14.18
C PRO A 320 6.27 8.92 14.57
N GLY A 321 5.40 8.14 15.21
CA GLY A 321 4.04 8.58 15.58
C GLY A 321 3.05 8.72 14.41
N GLN A 322 3.48 8.44 13.17
CA GLN A 322 2.61 8.50 11.99
C GLN A 322 2.22 7.09 11.53
N THR A 323 0.93 6.90 11.23
CA THR A 323 0.35 5.62 10.77
C THR A 323 -0.06 5.70 9.31
N PHE A 324 0.15 4.63 8.56
CA PHE A 324 -0.17 4.53 7.13
C PHE A 324 -1.03 3.30 6.84
N ARG A 325 -1.75 3.31 5.72
CA ARG A 325 -2.41 2.11 5.21
C ARG A 325 -1.52 1.40 4.18
N MET A 326 -1.46 0.07 4.26
CA MET A 326 -0.89 -0.76 3.19
C MET A 326 -1.71 -0.53 1.92
N SER A 327 -1.06 0.05 0.92
CA SER A 327 -1.70 0.52 -0.31
C SER A 327 -0.68 0.55 -1.45
N LEU A 328 -1.21 0.65 -2.66
CA LEU A 328 -0.52 0.93 -3.92
C LEU A 328 -1.03 2.29 -4.43
N PRO A 329 -0.58 3.42 -3.86
CA PRO A 329 -0.93 4.73 -4.39
C PRO A 329 -0.52 4.89 -5.86
N HIS A 330 -1.16 5.83 -6.56
CA HIS A 330 -0.91 6.08 -7.98
C HIS A 330 -0.94 4.80 -8.83
N SER A 331 -1.92 3.94 -8.56
CA SER A 331 -2.21 2.76 -9.34
C SER A 331 -3.63 2.83 -9.90
N PHE A 332 -3.89 2.03 -10.93
CA PHE A 332 -5.16 2.06 -11.65
C PHE A 332 -5.57 0.65 -12.10
N VAL A 333 -6.87 0.47 -12.34
CA VAL A 333 -7.41 -0.64 -13.11
C VAL A 333 -7.93 -0.07 -14.42
N ARG A 334 -7.68 -0.78 -15.51
CA ARG A 334 -8.19 -0.41 -16.81
C ARG A 334 -9.46 -1.19 -17.11
N ILE A 335 -10.48 -0.52 -17.58
CA ILE A 335 -11.74 -1.14 -18.01
C ILE A 335 -11.87 -0.91 -19.51
N LYS A 336 -11.80 -1.99 -20.29
CA LYS A 336 -11.90 -1.99 -21.75
C LYS A 336 -13.21 -2.63 -22.15
N LEU A 337 -13.97 -1.97 -23.01
CA LEU A 337 -15.14 -2.53 -23.62
C LEU A 337 -14.84 -2.89 -25.07
N ASP A 338 -15.05 -4.14 -25.43
CA ASP A 338 -14.78 -4.62 -26.78
C ASP A 338 -15.80 -4.09 -27.79
N GLU A 339 -15.46 -4.28 -29.06
CA GLU A 339 -16.43 -4.10 -30.14
C GLU A 339 -17.53 -5.15 -30.02
N MET A 340 -18.77 -4.72 -30.21
CA MET A 340 -19.92 -5.60 -30.15
C MET A 340 -20.28 -6.09 -31.54
N TYR A 341 -20.67 -7.35 -31.61
CA TYR A 341 -21.02 -8.02 -32.86
C TYR A 341 -22.38 -8.70 -32.77
N VAL A 342 -23.09 -8.73 -33.89
CA VAL A 342 -24.25 -9.60 -34.08
C VAL A 342 -23.83 -10.86 -34.82
N HIS A 343 -24.26 -12.00 -34.32
CA HIS A 343 -24.06 -13.32 -34.92
C HIS A 343 -25.39 -13.87 -35.41
N TRP A 344 -25.41 -14.45 -36.60
CA TRP A 344 -26.65 -14.90 -37.25
C TRP A 344 -26.69 -16.42 -37.34
N TYR A 345 -27.65 -17.03 -36.65
CA TYR A 345 -27.82 -18.48 -36.55
C TYR A 345 -29.12 -18.95 -37.22
N PHE A 346 -29.00 -20.02 -37.99
CA PHE A 346 -30.11 -20.67 -38.70
C PHE A 346 -30.12 -22.18 -38.43
N PHE A 347 -31.22 -22.86 -38.79
CA PHE A 347 -31.48 -24.26 -38.44
C PHE A 347 -31.79 -25.14 -39.67
N PRO A 348 -30.80 -25.35 -40.56
CA PRO A 348 -31.00 -26.04 -41.83
C PRO A 348 -31.32 -27.54 -41.68
N PHE A 349 -30.95 -28.17 -40.57
CA PHE A 349 -31.09 -29.61 -40.33
C PHE A 349 -32.13 -29.96 -39.26
N GLY A 350 -33.01 -29.01 -38.90
CA GLY A 350 -33.95 -29.15 -37.79
C GLY A 350 -33.57 -28.30 -36.57
N PRO A 351 -34.43 -28.26 -35.55
CA PRO A 351 -34.33 -27.30 -34.44
C PRO A 351 -33.15 -27.56 -33.49
N THR A 352 -32.44 -28.68 -33.63
CA THR A 352 -31.38 -29.11 -32.71
C THR A 352 -29.98 -28.70 -33.16
N LYS A 353 -29.79 -28.27 -34.42
CA LYS A 353 -28.47 -27.93 -34.96
C LYS A 353 -28.47 -26.52 -35.55
N LYS A 354 -27.95 -25.56 -34.77
CA LYS A 354 -27.68 -24.19 -35.23
C LYS A 354 -26.45 -24.15 -36.14
N VAL A 355 -26.49 -23.27 -37.14
CA VAL A 355 -25.38 -22.97 -38.06
C VAL A 355 -25.25 -21.46 -38.15
N GLU A 356 -24.04 -20.95 -37.88
CA GLU A 356 -23.73 -19.54 -38.10
C GLU A 356 -23.65 -19.24 -39.59
N PHE A 357 -24.21 -18.12 -40.03
CA PHE A 357 -24.28 -17.76 -41.44
C PHE A 357 -23.88 -16.30 -41.70
N GLY A 358 -22.86 -16.15 -42.54
CA GLY A 358 -22.27 -14.86 -42.88
C GLY A 358 -21.26 -14.38 -41.84
N ASP A 359 -20.60 -13.27 -42.15
CA ASP A 359 -19.67 -12.64 -41.22
C ASP A 359 -20.43 -11.89 -40.11
N PRO A 360 -19.94 -11.91 -38.86
CA PRO A 360 -20.50 -11.09 -37.78
C PRO A 360 -20.49 -9.60 -38.14
N GLU A 361 -21.59 -8.90 -37.84
CA GLU A 361 -21.70 -7.47 -38.13
C GLU A 361 -21.52 -6.65 -36.87
N LYS A 362 -20.77 -5.55 -36.95
CA LYS A 362 -20.49 -4.68 -35.81
C LYS A 362 -21.65 -3.71 -35.56
N TYR A 363 -21.99 -3.50 -34.29
CA TYR A 363 -22.92 -2.45 -33.86
C TYR A 363 -22.35 -1.62 -32.69
N GLY A 364 -22.86 -0.41 -32.49
CA GLY A 364 -22.39 0.52 -31.45
C GLY A 364 -23.19 0.49 -30.14
N TYR A 365 -22.83 1.37 -29.20
CA TYR A 365 -23.55 1.58 -27.93
C TYR A 365 -24.85 2.40 -28.11
N LYS A 366 -25.63 2.08 -29.14
CA LYS A 366 -26.88 2.72 -29.51
C LYS A 366 -27.81 1.69 -30.15
N LEU A 367 -29.09 2.02 -30.24
CA LEU A 367 -30.04 1.18 -30.96
C LEU A 367 -29.75 1.26 -32.47
N GLU A 368 -29.57 0.11 -33.11
CA GLU A 368 -29.32 0.02 -34.55
C GLU A 368 -30.23 -1.04 -35.17
N THR A 369 -30.86 -0.71 -36.29
CA THR A 369 -31.62 -1.69 -37.08
C THR A 369 -30.66 -2.34 -38.07
N MET A 370 -30.47 -3.65 -37.92
CA MET A 370 -29.63 -4.44 -38.80
C MET A 370 -30.47 -5.19 -39.84
N GLY A 371 -29.93 -5.24 -41.06
CA GLY A 371 -30.62 -5.75 -42.23
C GLY A 371 -30.78 -7.26 -42.22
N ALA A 372 -31.83 -7.73 -42.90
CA ALA A 372 -32.18 -9.14 -42.96
C ALA A 372 -31.10 -9.99 -43.66
N LYS A 373 -30.42 -10.86 -42.91
CA LYS A 373 -29.64 -11.95 -43.49
C LYS A 373 -30.59 -13.01 -44.04
N ARG A 374 -30.25 -13.55 -45.21
CA ARG A 374 -31.01 -14.62 -45.88
C ARG A 374 -30.09 -15.81 -46.07
N MET A 375 -30.42 -16.93 -45.43
CA MET A 375 -29.68 -18.18 -45.61
C MET A 375 -30.41 -19.07 -46.61
N PRO A 376 -29.80 -19.40 -47.76
CA PRO A 376 -30.27 -20.47 -48.64
C PRO A 376 -30.30 -21.80 -47.90
N PHE A 377 -31.41 -22.52 -47.95
CA PHE A 377 -31.62 -23.74 -47.18
C PHE A 377 -31.49 -23.55 -45.65
N GLY A 378 -31.66 -22.33 -45.13
CA GLY A 378 -31.51 -22.03 -43.69
C GLY A 378 -32.60 -22.62 -42.79
N GLY A 379 -33.67 -23.17 -43.38
CA GLY A 379 -34.73 -23.86 -42.67
C GLY A 379 -34.74 -25.36 -42.96
N ALA A 380 -35.24 -26.13 -41.99
CA ALA A 380 -35.39 -27.57 -42.16
C ALA A 380 -36.27 -27.88 -43.37
N PHE A 381 -35.79 -28.79 -44.22
CA PHE A 381 -36.47 -29.31 -45.42
C PHE A 381 -36.87 -28.24 -46.45
N CYS A 382 -35.92 -27.87 -47.32
CA CYS A 382 -36.18 -27.15 -48.57
C CYS A 382 -36.85 -25.77 -48.42
N SER A 383 -36.39 -24.92 -47.49
CA SER A 383 -36.84 -23.52 -47.37
C SER A 383 -35.68 -22.51 -47.28
N TYR A 384 -35.92 -21.30 -47.81
CA TYR A 384 -35.12 -20.11 -47.50
C TYR A 384 -35.63 -19.50 -46.21
N VAL A 385 -34.72 -19.10 -45.32
CA VAL A 385 -35.09 -18.41 -44.08
C VAL A 385 -34.35 -17.07 -44.04
N SER A 386 -35.09 -16.04 -43.66
CA SER A 386 -34.56 -14.70 -43.41
C SER A 386 -34.84 -14.28 -41.98
N SER A 387 -33.86 -13.62 -41.35
CA SER A 387 -33.99 -13.10 -40.01
C SER A 387 -34.92 -11.88 -39.88
N GLY A 388 -35.27 -11.24 -41.01
CA GLY A 388 -36.01 -9.97 -41.00
C GLY A 388 -35.13 -8.81 -40.53
N GLU A 389 -35.73 -7.64 -40.37
CA GLU A 389 -35.06 -6.52 -39.70
C GLU A 389 -35.03 -6.79 -38.20
N VAL A 390 -33.88 -6.53 -37.57
CA VAL A 390 -33.68 -6.75 -36.13
C VAL A 390 -33.05 -5.51 -35.51
N GLU A 391 -33.65 -5.03 -34.42
CA GLU A 391 -33.07 -3.95 -33.62
C GLU A 391 -32.08 -4.51 -32.60
N VAL A 392 -30.79 -4.16 -32.72
CA VAL A 392 -29.72 -4.54 -31.78
C VAL A 392 -29.27 -3.35 -30.94
N GLY A 393 -28.56 -3.62 -29.85
CA GLY A 393 -28.06 -2.59 -28.91
C GLY A 393 -29.02 -2.23 -27.78
N GLY A 394 -30.17 -2.91 -27.66
CA GLY A 394 -31.12 -2.75 -26.55
C GLY A 394 -30.55 -3.17 -25.18
N ASP A 395 -29.50 -3.99 -25.18
CA ASP A 395 -28.79 -4.46 -23.98
C ASP A 395 -27.77 -3.45 -23.46
N VAL A 396 -27.43 -2.43 -24.24
CA VAL A 396 -26.39 -1.43 -23.91
C VAL A 396 -26.88 0.01 -23.99
N ILE A 397 -27.96 0.31 -24.72
CA ILE A 397 -28.46 1.67 -24.86
C ILE A 397 -28.89 2.26 -23.52
N ALA A 398 -28.49 3.52 -23.29
CA ALA A 398 -28.79 4.28 -22.08
C ALA A 398 -28.35 3.60 -20.78
N ARG A 399 -27.34 2.71 -20.86
CA ARG A 399 -26.77 2.02 -19.70
C ARG A 399 -25.46 2.64 -19.25
N THR A 400 -25.31 2.75 -17.94
CA THR A 400 -24.05 3.19 -17.32
C THR A 400 -22.99 2.09 -17.40
N LEU A 401 -21.73 2.41 -17.11
CA LEU A 401 -20.65 1.41 -17.12
C LEU A 401 -20.94 0.27 -16.15
N ASP A 402 -21.52 0.61 -14.99
CA ASP A 402 -22.01 -0.35 -14.01
C ASP A 402 -22.97 -1.38 -14.64
N GLN A 403 -23.99 -0.89 -15.34
CA GLN A 403 -25.00 -1.73 -15.98
C GLN A 403 -24.47 -2.52 -17.19
N ILE A 404 -23.40 -2.05 -17.84
CA ILE A 404 -22.73 -2.79 -18.92
C ILE A 404 -21.93 -3.97 -18.36
N ILE A 405 -21.25 -3.77 -17.22
CA ILE A 405 -20.41 -4.79 -16.56
C ILE A 405 -21.30 -5.80 -15.81
N PHE A 406 -22.18 -5.32 -14.94
CA PHE A 406 -22.94 -6.10 -13.97
C PHE A 406 -24.40 -6.32 -14.34
N GLY A 407 -24.92 -5.61 -15.36
CA GLY A 407 -26.26 -5.89 -15.86
C GLY A 407 -26.32 -7.19 -16.65
N LEU A 408 -27.51 -7.43 -17.21
CA LEU A 408 -27.82 -8.61 -18.01
C LEU A 408 -26.76 -8.89 -19.09
N PRO A 409 -26.37 -10.16 -19.31
CA PRO A 409 -26.62 -11.34 -18.48
C PRO A 409 -26.00 -11.21 -17.08
N ASP A 410 -26.76 -11.47 -16.02
CA ASP A 410 -26.31 -11.27 -14.62
C ASP A 410 -25.66 -12.54 -14.05
N GLU A 411 -24.56 -12.96 -14.67
CA GLU A 411 -23.73 -14.07 -14.19
C GLU A 411 -22.35 -13.58 -13.73
N GLY A 412 -21.81 -14.21 -12.68
CA GLY A 412 -20.46 -13.98 -12.15
C GLY A 412 -20.21 -12.61 -11.52
N LYS A 413 -21.27 -11.85 -11.22
CA LYS A 413 -21.24 -10.53 -10.56
C LYS A 413 -20.37 -10.49 -9.30
N GLU A 414 -20.60 -11.41 -8.36
CA GLU A 414 -19.86 -11.48 -7.08
C GLU A 414 -18.35 -11.62 -7.29
N LYS A 415 -17.93 -12.37 -8.33
CA LYS A 415 -16.52 -12.55 -8.66
C LYS A 415 -15.93 -11.23 -9.14
N ILE A 416 -16.58 -10.57 -10.10
CA ILE A 416 -16.11 -9.28 -10.64
C ILE A 416 -16.04 -8.21 -9.53
N GLU A 417 -17.07 -8.12 -8.69
CA GLU A 417 -17.10 -7.22 -7.54
C GLU A 417 -15.93 -7.48 -6.60
N ALA A 418 -15.64 -8.75 -6.28
CA ALA A 418 -14.53 -9.11 -5.39
C ALA A 418 -13.17 -8.64 -5.95
N TYR A 419 -12.90 -8.80 -7.25
CA TYR A 419 -11.66 -8.30 -7.86
C TYR A 419 -11.60 -6.77 -7.87
N LEU A 420 -12.63 -6.10 -8.37
CA LEU A 420 -12.62 -4.64 -8.49
C LEU A 420 -12.60 -3.94 -7.13
N CYS A 421 -13.40 -4.41 -6.18
CA CYS A 421 -13.43 -3.89 -4.81
C CYS A 421 -12.10 -4.15 -4.09
N ASN A 422 -11.45 -5.29 -4.34
CA ASN A 422 -10.10 -5.55 -3.85
C ASN A 422 -9.10 -4.51 -4.40
N ARG A 423 -9.05 -4.31 -5.73
CA ARG A 423 -8.12 -3.34 -6.36
C ARG A 423 -8.39 -1.91 -5.95
N ALA A 424 -9.65 -1.52 -5.83
CA ALA A 424 -10.06 -0.23 -5.28
C ALA A 424 -9.47 -0.02 -3.87
N ASN A 425 -9.56 -1.02 -3.00
CA ASN A 425 -9.01 -0.94 -1.65
C ASN A 425 -7.48 -0.92 -1.60
N GLU A 426 -6.79 -1.46 -2.61
CA GLU A 426 -5.34 -1.33 -2.75
C GLU A 426 -4.94 0.11 -3.10
N MET A 427 -5.73 0.83 -3.90
CA MET A 427 -5.43 2.22 -4.29
C MET A 427 -5.59 3.23 -3.14
N VAL A 428 -6.46 2.93 -2.17
CA VAL A 428 -6.81 3.86 -1.07
C VAL A 428 -5.73 3.85 0.01
N GLY A 429 -5.07 4.99 0.19
CA GLY A 429 -4.03 5.20 1.21
C GLY A 429 -4.54 5.72 2.55
N LYS A 430 -5.80 6.19 2.64
CA LYS A 430 -6.37 6.73 3.88
C LYS A 430 -6.60 5.63 4.92
N VAL A 431 -6.03 5.84 6.11
CA VAL A 431 -6.18 4.92 7.26
C VAL A 431 -7.64 4.83 7.68
N GLY A 432 -8.15 3.62 7.86
CA GLY A 432 -9.52 3.35 8.32
C GLY A 432 -10.61 3.50 7.26
N LYS A 433 -10.31 4.07 6.07
CA LYS A 433 -11.23 4.03 4.94
C LYS A 433 -11.28 2.62 4.36
N VAL A 434 -12.43 2.16 3.91
CA VAL A 434 -12.59 0.93 3.13
C VAL A 434 -13.57 1.25 2.02
N VAL A 435 -13.24 0.87 0.77
CA VAL A 435 -14.17 0.97 -0.35
C VAL A 435 -15.11 -0.22 -0.28
N THR A 436 -16.41 0.03 -0.24
CA THR A 436 -17.43 -1.03 -0.25
C THR A 436 -17.85 -1.35 -1.68
N VAL A 437 -18.57 -2.47 -1.86
CA VAL A 437 -19.19 -2.82 -3.15
C VAL A 437 -20.16 -1.73 -3.60
N ASP A 438 -20.94 -1.14 -2.67
CA ASP A 438 -21.84 -0.03 -2.98
C ASP A 438 -21.07 1.20 -3.50
N GLU A 439 -19.97 1.59 -2.84
CA GLU A 439 -19.13 2.70 -3.30
C GLU A 439 -18.48 2.44 -4.68
N LEU A 440 -18.16 1.17 -4.97
CA LEU A 440 -17.69 0.76 -6.29
C LEU A 440 -18.80 0.95 -7.35
N HIS A 441 -20.01 0.46 -7.10
CA HIS A 441 -21.15 0.63 -8.01
C HIS A 441 -21.47 2.12 -8.24
N ASP A 442 -21.48 2.92 -7.17
CA ASP A 442 -21.70 4.37 -7.27
C ASP A 442 -20.68 5.04 -8.20
N SER A 443 -19.41 4.62 -8.13
CA SER A 443 -18.35 5.16 -8.99
C SER A 443 -18.51 4.77 -10.47
N LEU A 444 -19.08 3.59 -10.76
CA LEU A 444 -19.31 3.08 -12.12
C LEU A 444 -20.64 3.54 -12.71
N ASN A 445 -21.61 3.92 -11.87
CA ASN A 445 -22.97 4.26 -12.25
C ASN A 445 -23.14 5.74 -12.66
N SER A 446 -22.06 6.41 -13.06
CA SER A 446 -22.12 7.80 -13.54
C SER A 446 -22.96 7.91 -14.82
N PRO A 447 -24.03 8.74 -14.85
CA PRO A 447 -24.84 8.94 -16.04
C PRO A 447 -24.06 9.53 -17.23
N LEU A 448 -22.96 10.24 -16.97
CA LEU A 448 -22.10 10.79 -18.03
C LEU A 448 -21.44 9.70 -18.86
N THR A 449 -21.26 8.49 -18.30
CA THR A 449 -20.69 7.36 -19.04
C THR A 449 -21.55 6.98 -20.25
N ILE A 450 -22.86 7.16 -20.18
CA ILE A 450 -23.76 6.94 -21.33
C ILE A 450 -23.34 7.82 -22.52
N LEU A 451 -23.02 9.10 -22.26
CA LEU A 451 -22.59 10.03 -23.30
C LEU A 451 -21.20 9.67 -23.85
N TYR A 452 -20.31 9.18 -22.99
CA TYR A 452 -18.98 8.73 -23.42
C TYR A 452 -19.05 7.49 -24.32
N LEU A 453 -19.90 6.52 -23.97
CA LEU A 453 -20.15 5.33 -24.79
C LEU A 453 -20.75 5.69 -26.15
N LEU A 454 -21.72 6.63 -26.18
CA LEU A 454 -22.28 7.17 -27.44
C LEU A 454 -21.23 7.89 -28.30
N ALA A 455 -20.23 8.49 -27.67
CA ALA A 455 -19.07 9.12 -28.32
C ALA A 455 -17.92 8.13 -28.62
N ASP A 456 -18.21 6.82 -28.60
CA ASP A 456 -17.29 5.73 -28.88
C ASP A 456 -16.06 5.65 -27.95
N GLN A 457 -16.20 6.15 -26.72
CA GLN A 457 -15.17 6.00 -25.69
C GLN A 457 -15.36 4.66 -24.98
N ARG A 458 -14.40 3.75 -25.17
CA ARG A 458 -14.48 2.36 -24.68
C ARG A 458 -13.39 1.98 -23.68
N GLU A 459 -12.50 2.90 -23.35
CA GLU A 459 -11.39 2.70 -22.41
C GLU A 459 -11.57 3.65 -21.21
N PHE A 460 -11.77 3.07 -20.04
CA PHE A 460 -11.97 3.77 -18.77
C PHE A 460 -10.88 3.37 -17.78
N TYR A 461 -10.59 4.26 -16.84
CA TYR A 461 -9.62 4.04 -15.78
C TYR A 461 -10.34 4.18 -14.44
N MET A 462 -10.21 3.16 -13.60
CA MET A 462 -10.56 3.21 -12.19
C MET A 462 -9.30 3.54 -11.38
N PHE A 463 -9.32 4.64 -10.63
CA PHE A 463 -8.16 5.12 -9.87
C PHE A 463 -8.60 5.93 -8.64
N SER A 464 -7.65 6.30 -7.79
CA SER A 464 -7.85 7.27 -6.71
C SER A 464 -6.93 8.46 -6.89
N SER A 465 -7.48 9.68 -6.97
CA SER A 465 -6.69 10.92 -7.07
C SER A 465 -6.31 11.50 -5.72
N ASP A 466 -7.03 11.16 -4.64
CA ASP A 466 -6.84 11.73 -3.31
C ASP A 466 -6.42 10.70 -2.25
N GLY A 467 -6.37 9.42 -2.63
CA GLY A 467 -6.06 8.31 -1.74
C GLY A 467 -7.21 7.93 -0.80
N GLU A 468 -8.43 8.41 -1.06
CA GLU A 468 -9.64 8.13 -0.27
C GLU A 468 -10.80 7.62 -1.12
N HIS A 469 -11.07 8.30 -2.24
CA HIS A 469 -12.21 8.02 -3.12
C HIS A 469 -11.74 7.34 -4.40
N ILE A 470 -12.61 6.49 -4.95
CA ILE A 470 -12.41 5.85 -6.24
C ILE A 470 -13.22 6.58 -7.28
N GLU A 471 -12.61 6.77 -8.44
CA GLU A 471 -13.21 7.42 -9.58
C GLU A 471 -13.03 6.57 -10.82
N VAL A 472 -14.04 6.59 -11.69
CA VAL A 472 -13.99 5.92 -12.99
C VAL A 472 -14.27 6.93 -14.08
N LEU A 473 -13.27 7.17 -14.93
CA LEU A 473 -13.34 8.17 -16.00
C LEU A 473 -12.79 7.61 -17.31
N PRO A 474 -13.28 8.08 -18.47
CA PRO A 474 -12.66 7.75 -19.75
C PRO A 474 -11.22 8.28 -19.78
N LYS A 475 -10.36 7.60 -20.54
CA LYS A 475 -8.91 7.87 -20.63
C LYS A 475 -8.55 9.35 -20.62
N TYR A 476 -9.13 10.14 -21.52
CA TYR A 476 -8.76 11.55 -21.67
C TYR A 476 -9.06 12.41 -20.43
N LEU A 477 -10.15 12.12 -19.68
CA LEU A 477 -10.47 12.83 -18.43
C LEU A 477 -9.65 12.30 -17.26
N ALA A 478 -9.39 10.99 -17.21
CA ALA A 478 -8.53 10.39 -16.20
C ALA A 478 -7.13 11.03 -16.23
N LEU A 479 -6.56 11.26 -17.41
CA LEU A 479 -5.26 11.92 -17.57
C LEU A 479 -5.24 13.38 -17.10
N VAL A 480 -6.35 14.11 -17.23
CA VAL A 480 -6.46 15.49 -16.73
C VAL A 480 -6.56 15.50 -15.21
N LYS A 481 -7.32 14.57 -14.63
CA LYS A 481 -7.59 14.54 -13.19
C LYS A 481 -6.46 13.89 -12.37
N ALA A 482 -5.76 12.92 -12.96
CA ALA A 482 -4.62 12.24 -12.38
C ALA A 482 -3.40 12.35 -13.32
N PRO A 483 -2.66 13.48 -13.30
CA PRO A 483 -1.53 13.69 -14.21
C PRO A 483 -0.42 12.63 -14.13
N TRP A 484 -0.26 11.96 -12.98
CA TRP A 484 0.68 10.84 -12.82
C TRP A 484 0.36 9.67 -13.75
N LEU A 485 -0.91 9.51 -14.15
CA LEU A 485 -1.36 8.46 -15.06
C LEU A 485 -0.78 8.66 -16.47
N LEU A 486 -0.42 9.88 -16.87
CA LEU A 486 0.19 10.16 -18.18
C LEU A 486 1.47 9.35 -18.41
N LEU A 487 2.23 9.10 -17.34
CA LEU A 487 3.50 8.36 -17.36
C LEU A 487 3.29 6.84 -17.25
N LYS A 488 2.08 6.40 -16.92
CA LYS A 488 1.75 5.00 -16.60
C LYS A 488 0.64 4.40 -17.46
N GLN A 489 -0.06 5.21 -18.26
CA GLN A 489 -1.23 4.79 -19.04
C GLN A 489 -0.97 3.67 -20.05
N ASN A 490 0.27 3.51 -20.50
CA ASN A 490 0.68 2.49 -21.46
C ASN A 490 1.24 1.23 -20.78
N GLU A 491 1.32 1.22 -19.45
CA GLU A 491 1.73 0.05 -18.69
C GLU A 491 0.60 -0.98 -18.69
N GLU A 492 0.92 -2.20 -19.09
CA GLU A 492 0.00 -3.33 -19.10
C GLU A 492 0.15 -4.14 -17.79
N PRO A 493 -0.91 -4.85 -17.36
CA PRO A 493 -0.81 -5.80 -16.27
C PRO A 493 0.19 -6.90 -16.61
N ASP A 494 0.89 -7.40 -15.59
CA ASP A 494 1.96 -8.38 -15.75
C ASP A 494 1.49 -9.83 -15.57
N GLY A 495 0.20 -10.07 -15.35
CA GLY A 495 -0.42 -11.40 -15.37
C GLY A 495 -0.80 -11.89 -16.77
N THR A 496 -1.59 -12.95 -16.81
CA THR A 496 -2.16 -13.51 -18.05
C THR A 496 -3.68 -13.43 -18.00
N GLU A 497 -4.32 -13.16 -19.13
CA GLU A 497 -5.77 -13.01 -19.21
C GLU A 497 -6.49 -14.31 -18.83
N MET A 498 -7.53 -14.20 -18.02
CA MET A 498 -8.43 -15.28 -17.60
C MET A 498 -9.89 -14.85 -17.77
N LYS A 499 -10.78 -15.81 -18.06
CA LYS A 499 -12.23 -15.55 -18.08
C LYS A 499 -12.79 -15.56 -16.66
N LEU A 500 -13.45 -14.48 -16.26
CA LEU A 500 -14.23 -14.37 -15.02
C LEU A 500 -15.67 -14.84 -15.23
N VAL A 501 -16.25 -14.45 -16.36
CA VAL A 501 -17.57 -14.84 -16.85
C VAL A 501 -17.37 -15.42 -18.24
N ASP A 502 -17.96 -16.59 -18.48
CA ASP A 502 -17.74 -17.40 -19.68
C ASP A 502 -19.10 -17.76 -20.27
N ASP A 503 -19.38 -17.25 -21.47
CA ASP A 503 -20.58 -17.50 -22.27
C ASP A 503 -21.89 -17.30 -21.48
N ALA A 504 -21.95 -16.27 -20.64
CA ALA A 504 -23.18 -15.92 -19.95
C ALA A 504 -24.19 -15.39 -20.96
N ASP A 505 -25.41 -15.93 -20.95
CA ASP A 505 -26.46 -15.57 -21.88
C ASP A 505 -27.76 -15.17 -21.16
N CYS A 506 -28.61 -14.42 -21.87
CA CYS A 506 -30.01 -14.25 -21.46
C CYS A 506 -30.90 -13.96 -22.68
N PRO A 507 -32.21 -14.24 -22.59
CA PRO A 507 -33.15 -13.92 -23.66
C PRO A 507 -33.12 -12.43 -24.00
N ALA A 508 -32.87 -12.14 -25.28
CA ALA A 508 -32.89 -10.78 -25.79
C ALA A 508 -34.32 -10.37 -26.12
N ALA A 509 -34.75 -9.21 -25.64
CA ALA A 509 -36.04 -8.61 -25.98
C ALA A 509 -35.99 -7.99 -27.38
N LEU A 510 -35.83 -8.83 -28.42
CA LEU A 510 -35.71 -8.41 -29.80
C LEU A 510 -37.04 -8.62 -30.53
N TYR A 511 -37.40 -7.63 -31.34
CA TYR A 511 -38.43 -7.80 -32.35
C TYR A 511 -37.78 -8.28 -33.63
N ASN A 512 -37.83 -9.58 -33.91
CA ASN A 512 -37.41 -10.11 -35.20
C ASN A 512 -38.59 -10.75 -35.96
N SER A 513 -38.82 -10.25 -37.17
CA SER A 513 -39.86 -10.76 -38.07
C SER A 513 -39.28 -11.82 -38.99
N ALA A 514 -38.84 -12.95 -38.42
CA ALA A 514 -38.29 -14.04 -39.22
C ALA A 514 -39.30 -14.47 -40.30
N SER A 515 -38.82 -14.69 -41.53
CA SER A 515 -39.67 -15.08 -42.65
C SER A 515 -39.09 -16.30 -43.36
N GLY A 516 -39.96 -17.17 -43.83
CA GLY A 516 -39.58 -18.37 -44.56
C GLY A 516 -40.24 -18.42 -45.93
N GLN A 517 -39.47 -18.72 -46.97
CA GLN A 517 -39.96 -18.96 -48.32
C GLN A 517 -39.69 -20.43 -48.70
N PRO A 518 -40.71 -21.24 -49.00
CA PRO A 518 -40.49 -22.63 -49.37
C PRO A 518 -39.90 -22.72 -50.78
N LEU A 519 -39.09 -23.74 -51.04
CA LEU A 519 -38.69 -24.08 -52.41
C LEU A 519 -39.90 -24.56 -53.23
N PRO A 520 -39.81 -24.55 -54.57
CA PRO A 520 -40.83 -25.14 -55.42
C PRO A 520 -41.18 -26.57 -54.98
N LYS A 521 -42.48 -26.89 -54.90
CA LYS A 521 -43.03 -28.16 -54.37
C LYS A 521 -42.82 -28.39 -52.87
N CYS A 522 -42.60 -27.36 -52.08
CA CYS A 522 -42.62 -27.43 -50.62
C CYS A 522 -43.68 -26.49 -50.04
N LEU A 523 -44.19 -26.82 -48.86
CA LEU A 523 -45.12 -25.99 -48.09
C LEU A 523 -44.46 -25.57 -46.79
N MET A 524 -44.48 -24.28 -46.48
CA MET A 524 -44.07 -23.81 -45.15
C MET A 524 -45.06 -24.31 -44.11
N VAL A 525 -44.54 -24.80 -42.98
CA VAL A 525 -45.41 -25.13 -41.85
C VAL A 525 -45.90 -23.81 -41.23
N PRO A 526 -47.23 -23.62 -41.12
CA PRO A 526 -47.79 -22.38 -40.57
C PRO A 526 -47.23 -22.04 -39.19
N GLY A 527 -46.84 -20.78 -38.99
CA GLY A 527 -46.32 -20.29 -37.71
C GLY A 527 -44.88 -20.70 -37.37
N LEU A 528 -44.18 -21.41 -38.25
CA LEU A 528 -42.81 -21.88 -37.98
C LEU A 528 -41.65 -21.01 -38.50
N PRO A 529 -41.85 -19.89 -39.21
CA PRO A 529 -40.88 -18.79 -39.19
C PRO A 529 -40.87 -18.19 -37.78
N ILE A 530 -39.88 -18.57 -36.98
CA ILE A 530 -39.73 -18.10 -35.61
C ILE A 530 -38.35 -17.50 -35.49
N GLY A 531 -38.30 -16.31 -34.93
CA GLY A 531 -37.07 -15.65 -34.56
C GLY A 531 -36.99 -15.46 -33.05
N TRP A 532 -35.78 -15.50 -32.52
CA TRP A 532 -35.46 -15.01 -31.17
C TRP A 532 -34.02 -14.51 -31.16
N GLY A 533 -33.56 -13.95 -30.04
CA GLY A 533 -32.14 -13.70 -29.85
C GLY A 533 -31.71 -13.86 -28.41
N LEU A 534 -30.39 -13.89 -28.24
CA LEU A 534 -29.71 -13.92 -26.96
C LEU A 534 -28.78 -12.71 -26.87
N TRP A 535 -28.66 -12.17 -25.66
CA TRP A 535 -27.58 -11.27 -25.31
C TRP A 535 -26.55 -12.06 -24.56
N ASP A 536 -25.30 -11.95 -24.98
CA ASP A 536 -24.21 -12.75 -24.48
C ASP A 536 -23.12 -11.84 -23.93
N LYS A 537 -22.43 -12.32 -22.89
CA LYS A 537 -21.38 -11.56 -22.21
C LYS A 537 -20.27 -12.48 -21.73
N ASP A 538 -19.06 -12.11 -22.13
CA ASP A 538 -17.82 -12.57 -21.50
C ASP A 538 -17.20 -11.41 -20.71
N VAL A 539 -16.61 -11.73 -19.57
CA VAL A 539 -15.78 -10.80 -18.81
C VAL A 539 -14.42 -11.44 -18.59
N TYR A 540 -13.38 -10.80 -19.11
CA TYR A 540 -12.00 -11.21 -18.98
C TYR A 540 -11.30 -10.32 -17.94
N TRP A 541 -10.36 -10.92 -17.23
CA TRP A 541 -9.52 -10.26 -16.24
C TRP A 541 -8.06 -10.60 -16.51
N THR A 542 -7.21 -9.60 -16.61
CA THR A 542 -5.76 -9.78 -16.58
C THR A 542 -5.24 -9.17 -15.29
N PRO A 543 -4.79 -9.98 -14.31
CA PRO A 543 -4.32 -9.46 -13.03
C PRO A 543 -3.00 -8.69 -13.20
N GLY A 544 -2.85 -7.58 -12.47
CA GLY A 544 -1.59 -6.87 -12.32
C GLY A 544 -1.05 -6.97 -10.90
N SER A 545 0.25 -7.15 -10.75
CA SER A 545 0.93 -7.10 -9.45
C SER A 545 0.92 -5.69 -8.84
N GLY A 546 0.77 -4.65 -9.68
CA GLY A 546 0.93 -3.25 -9.31
C GLY A 546 2.36 -2.72 -9.38
N TYR A 547 3.34 -3.56 -9.77
CA TYR A 547 4.72 -3.11 -10.00
C TYR A 547 4.79 -1.97 -11.04
N ASN A 548 4.01 -2.07 -12.12
CA ASN A 548 3.92 -1.04 -13.16
C ASN A 548 2.81 0.00 -12.91
N SER A 549 2.26 0.08 -11.70
CA SER A 549 1.06 0.87 -11.36
C SER A 549 -0.26 0.38 -11.99
N CYS A 550 -0.26 -0.58 -12.91
CA CYS A 550 -1.48 -1.25 -13.36
C CYS A 550 -1.81 -2.42 -12.42
N LEU A 551 -2.99 -2.38 -11.78
CA LEU A 551 -3.50 -3.44 -10.90
C LEU A 551 -4.31 -4.51 -11.64
N GLY A 552 -4.67 -4.23 -12.89
CA GLY A 552 -5.31 -5.20 -13.77
C GLY A 552 -6.13 -4.55 -14.87
N ASP A 553 -6.50 -5.38 -15.83
CA ASP A 553 -7.36 -5.03 -16.94
C ASP A 553 -8.64 -5.88 -16.90
N LEU A 554 -9.79 -5.20 -16.83
CA LEU A 554 -11.10 -5.80 -17.01
C LEU A 554 -11.53 -5.56 -18.46
N ARG A 555 -11.69 -6.62 -19.24
CA ARG A 555 -12.20 -6.54 -20.61
C ARG A 555 -13.60 -7.14 -20.67
N VAL A 556 -14.58 -6.34 -21.09
CA VAL A 556 -15.98 -6.78 -21.24
C VAL A 556 -16.28 -6.95 -22.71
N LYS A 557 -16.68 -8.15 -23.09
CA LYS A 557 -17.10 -8.49 -24.44
C LYS A 557 -18.57 -8.83 -24.44
N ARG A 558 -19.34 -8.14 -25.27
CA ARG A 558 -20.78 -8.38 -25.45
C ARG A 558 -21.08 -8.66 -26.90
N TRP A 559 -22.01 -9.55 -27.15
CA TRP A 559 -22.50 -9.83 -28.49
C TRP A 559 -23.98 -10.19 -28.45
N THR A 560 -24.60 -10.21 -29.62
CA THR A 560 -26.01 -10.59 -29.76
C THR A 560 -26.12 -11.72 -30.75
N GLU A 561 -26.69 -12.84 -30.32
CA GLU A 561 -26.98 -13.95 -31.21
C GLU A 561 -28.42 -13.86 -31.70
N ILE A 562 -28.62 -13.84 -33.02
CA ILE A 562 -29.93 -13.85 -33.65
C ILE A 562 -30.20 -15.22 -34.22
N TYR A 563 -31.34 -15.77 -33.85
CA TYR A 563 -31.76 -17.09 -34.26
C TYR A 563 -32.96 -16.98 -35.19
N SER A 564 -32.94 -17.77 -36.26
CA SER A 564 -34.02 -17.82 -37.24
C SER A 564 -34.30 -19.25 -37.67
N LEU A 565 -35.48 -19.75 -37.31
CA LEU A 565 -35.97 -21.07 -37.69
C LEU A 565 -37.04 -20.90 -38.76
N GLY A 566 -37.00 -21.78 -39.77
CA GLY A 566 -38.11 -22.02 -40.67
C GLY A 566 -38.19 -23.51 -40.97
N ILE A 567 -39.39 -24.04 -41.13
CA ILE A 567 -39.62 -25.44 -41.49
C ILE A 567 -40.56 -25.46 -42.67
N ALA A 568 -40.15 -26.11 -43.75
CA ALA A 568 -41.05 -26.50 -44.83
C ALA A 568 -41.17 -28.02 -44.87
N VAL A 569 -42.13 -28.54 -45.64
CA VAL A 569 -42.27 -29.97 -45.91
C VAL A 569 -42.54 -30.17 -47.40
N PRO A 570 -42.08 -31.26 -48.01
CA PRO A 570 -42.43 -31.58 -49.39
C PRO A 570 -43.95 -31.62 -49.57
N SER A 571 -44.45 -30.94 -50.60
CA SER A 571 -45.80 -31.09 -51.10
C SER A 571 -45.94 -32.50 -51.67
N LEU A 572 -46.88 -33.30 -51.12
CA LEU A 572 -47.27 -34.59 -51.70
C LEU A 572 -48.23 -34.42 -52.91
N LEU A 573 -48.52 -33.16 -53.30
CA LEU A 573 -49.25 -32.78 -54.50
C LEU A 573 -48.30 -32.44 -55.65
#